data_AF-A0A7S7WA63-F1
#
_entry.id   AF-A0A7S7WA63-F1
#
_cell.length_a   1.000
_cell.length_b   1.000
_cell.length_c   1.000
_cell.angle_alpha   90.00
_cell.angle_beta   90.00
_cell.angle_gamma   90.00
#
_symmetry.space_group_name_H-M   'P 1'
#
loop_
_entity.id
_entity.type
_entity.pdbx_description
1 polymer ?
#
loop_
_entity_poly.entity_id
_entity_poly.type
_entity_poly.pdbx_seq_one_letter_code
_entity_poly.pdbx_strand_id
1 'polypeptide(L)'
;MVVSTLRADSSNALHWLSSFRQLRAALIALVCMFVVGCAHQAPISRPSKPQAQNTHQHHGRALTGYHHHAARYYGPRYYGPRRHDYGYHRPTTGEASEEAPPEKPTPTGAEAPNKPAIKGLVPVYFATNREVMGGPNLQLKQITYDRSATNTYGCVTVSIPIVHKMGEVETPKTYLYGIWTEAEQDGKHFRIQTLSKLSREEFASAIANPADSLMLFVHGYNVPFSDAAFKAAQIAFDANYKGRVMIYSWPSKGGLADYDYDRESALHATDGLFDLLKLIKTEGNVSRIILIAHSLGSEVVLGALQQAALSQTALGITELIFAAPDVDRDLYLERANQIKAAAGAVTVYASSTDLALLASMKKAQSKSRMGYVTKSGPTLVSGIETIDVSAVGSEMFALNHSTYSTSRAVLDDIGRIISSSSHLKPPQRTPTLRSMPNELNATYWMYPY
;
A
#
# COMPACT_ATOMS: atom_id res chain seq x y z
N MET A 1 -5.41 4.05 65.14
CA MET A 1 -5.77 5.22 64.30
C MET A 1 -5.17 4.97 62.92
N VAL A 2 -5.91 4.32 62.01
CA VAL A 2 -6.62 4.92 60.84
C VAL A 2 -5.61 5.43 59.81
N VAL A 3 -5.20 4.65 58.80
CA VAL A 3 -5.82 4.40 57.47
C VAL A 3 -6.15 5.68 56.69
N SER A 4 -5.44 5.92 55.58
CA SER A 4 -6.04 6.49 54.37
C SER A 4 -5.22 6.18 53.10
N THR A 5 -5.88 5.44 52.24
CA THR A 5 -5.56 5.03 50.87
C THR A 5 -5.66 6.19 49.88
N LEU A 6 -4.74 6.26 48.90
CA LEU A 6 -4.97 6.91 47.61
C LEU A 6 -4.79 5.87 46.49
N ARG A 7 -5.93 5.32 46.05
CA ARG A 7 -6.09 4.62 44.77
C ARG A 7 -5.98 5.67 43.66
N ALA A 8 -5.04 5.51 42.74
CA ALA A 8 -5.06 6.23 41.47
C ALA A 8 -5.95 5.47 40.48
N ASP A 9 -7.00 6.15 40.04
CA ASP A 9 -8.00 5.68 39.09
C ASP A 9 -7.38 5.43 37.70
N SER A 10 -7.41 4.18 37.23
CA SER A 10 -6.88 3.75 35.92
C SER A 10 -7.85 3.99 34.76
N SER A 11 -8.86 4.85 34.95
CA SER A 11 -9.92 5.16 33.97
C SER A 11 -9.66 6.47 33.19
N ASN A 12 -8.79 7.36 33.68
CA ASN A 12 -8.48 8.63 33.00
C ASN A 12 -7.34 8.56 31.98
N ALA A 13 -6.44 7.57 32.05
CA ALA A 13 -5.30 7.47 31.12
C ALA A 13 -5.72 7.10 29.68
N LEU A 14 -6.85 6.39 29.52
CA LEU A 14 -7.37 5.95 28.22
C LEU A 14 -8.08 7.08 27.45
N HIS A 15 -8.71 8.03 28.15
CA HIS A 15 -9.34 9.20 27.51
C HIS A 15 -8.33 10.25 27.03
N TRP A 16 -7.16 10.36 27.68
CA TRP A 16 -6.10 11.26 27.25
C TRP A 16 -5.36 10.75 26.00
N LEU A 17 -5.16 9.44 25.87
CA LEU A 17 -4.51 8.83 24.70
C LEU A 17 -5.38 8.86 23.43
N SER A 18 -6.71 8.76 23.55
CA SER A 18 -7.64 8.93 22.41
C SER A 18 -7.75 10.39 21.94
N SER A 19 -7.71 11.33 22.89
CA SER A 19 -7.80 12.77 22.62
C SER A 19 -6.52 13.29 21.94
N PHE A 20 -5.34 12.79 22.32
CA PHE A 20 -4.07 13.14 21.68
C PHE A 20 -3.93 12.57 20.25
N ARG A 21 -4.59 11.44 19.94
CA ARG A 21 -4.65 10.88 18.57
C ARG A 21 -5.53 11.71 17.64
N GLN A 22 -6.68 12.19 18.13
CA GLN A 22 -7.54 13.10 17.37
C GLN A 22 -6.87 14.47 17.17
N LEU A 23 -6.09 14.95 18.14
CA LEU A 23 -5.33 16.21 18.00
C LEU A 23 -4.24 16.14 16.93
N ARG A 24 -3.58 15.00 16.69
CA ARG A 24 -2.56 14.87 15.62
C ARG A 24 -3.16 14.85 14.22
N ALA A 25 -4.27 14.13 14.01
CA ALA A 25 -5.00 14.16 12.74
C ALA A 25 -5.61 15.56 12.49
N ALA A 26 -6.11 16.21 13.54
CA ALA A 26 -6.59 17.58 13.47
C ALA A 26 -5.45 18.57 13.17
N LEU A 27 -4.24 18.40 13.71
CA LEU A 27 -3.10 19.29 13.47
C LEU A 27 -2.59 19.19 12.02
N ILE A 28 -2.57 17.98 11.44
CA ILE A 28 -2.28 17.79 10.01
C ILE A 28 -3.35 18.47 9.15
N ALA A 29 -4.63 18.29 9.50
CA ALA A 29 -5.74 18.97 8.80
C ALA A 29 -5.73 20.51 8.98
N LEU A 30 -5.26 21.02 10.13
CA LEU A 30 -5.20 22.45 10.44
C LEU A 30 -4.04 23.14 9.71
N VAL A 31 -2.86 22.50 9.65
CA VAL A 31 -1.71 23.00 8.88
C VAL A 31 -2.03 23.03 7.39
N CYS A 32 -2.82 22.08 6.88
CA CYS A 32 -3.35 22.15 5.51
C CYS A 32 -4.36 23.29 5.28
N MET A 33 -5.05 23.80 6.32
CA MET A 33 -5.98 24.93 6.18
C MET A 33 -5.31 26.30 6.23
N PHE A 34 -4.23 26.46 7.01
CA PHE A 34 -3.59 27.78 7.17
C PHE A 34 -2.77 28.24 5.96
N VAL A 35 -2.33 27.32 5.08
CA VAL A 35 -1.61 27.68 3.84
C VAL A 35 -2.54 28.29 2.77
N VAL A 36 -3.86 28.28 2.97
CA VAL A 36 -4.87 28.77 2.00
C VAL A 36 -5.21 30.27 2.16
N GLY A 37 -4.64 30.96 3.15
CA GLY A 37 -5.07 32.30 3.55
C GLY A 37 -4.51 33.51 2.80
N CYS A 38 -3.62 33.35 1.82
CA CYS A 38 -2.97 34.50 1.16
C CYS A 38 -2.87 34.33 -0.37
N ALA A 39 -3.95 34.61 -1.10
CA ALA A 39 -3.87 35.10 -2.49
C ALA A 39 -5.22 35.66 -2.99
N HIS A 40 -5.28 37.00 -3.04
CA HIS A 40 -5.95 37.87 -4.02
C HIS A 40 -7.48 37.80 -4.26
N GLN A 41 -8.12 38.89 -3.83
CA GLN A 41 -9.41 39.41 -4.31
C GLN A 41 -9.21 40.27 -5.57
N ALA A 42 -10.02 40.04 -6.62
CA ALA A 42 -10.53 41.05 -7.58
C ALA A 42 -11.57 40.40 -8.54
N PRO A 43 -12.51 41.18 -9.14
CA PRO A 43 -13.91 40.75 -9.28
C PRO A 43 -14.32 40.17 -10.64
N ILE A 44 -15.36 39.33 -10.61
CA ILE A 44 -16.00 38.68 -11.76
C ILE A 44 -17.15 39.53 -12.29
N SER A 45 -17.15 39.80 -13.60
CA SER A 45 -18.29 40.32 -14.37
C SER A 45 -19.15 39.17 -14.94
N ARG A 46 -20.48 39.32 -14.85
CA ARG A 46 -21.50 38.37 -15.37
C ARG A 46 -21.70 38.53 -16.89
N PRO A 47 -22.17 37.46 -17.56
CA PRO A 47 -23.52 37.57 -18.13
C PRO A 47 -24.41 36.30 -17.98
N SER A 48 -25.62 36.48 -18.49
CA SER A 48 -26.95 35.88 -18.31
C SER A 48 -27.21 34.43 -18.74
N LYS A 49 -28.16 33.78 -18.05
CA LYS A 49 -28.84 32.52 -18.39
C LYS A 49 -29.90 32.69 -19.50
N PRO A 50 -30.27 31.60 -20.18
CA PRO A 50 -31.68 31.32 -20.50
C PRO A 50 -32.20 30.01 -19.90
N GLN A 51 -33.52 29.97 -19.73
CA GLN A 51 -34.38 28.93 -19.15
C GLN A 51 -34.63 27.74 -20.10
N ALA A 52 -34.87 26.56 -19.52
CA ALA A 52 -35.73 25.49 -20.06
C ALA A 52 -36.19 24.63 -18.85
N GLN A 53 -37.43 24.78 -18.37
CA GLN A 53 -38.66 24.05 -18.76
C GLN A 53 -38.68 22.57 -18.32
N ASN A 54 -39.44 22.33 -17.24
CA ASN A 54 -39.90 21.04 -16.75
C ASN A 54 -40.85 20.36 -17.75
N THR A 55 -40.75 19.04 -17.86
CA THR A 55 -41.91 18.18 -18.12
C THR A 55 -41.84 16.92 -17.25
N HIS A 56 -42.90 16.72 -16.47
CA HIS A 56 -43.24 15.47 -15.81
C HIS A 56 -43.87 14.52 -16.83
N GLN A 57 -43.65 13.20 -16.67
CA GLN A 57 -44.66 12.21 -17.01
C GLN A 57 -44.63 11.00 -16.08
N HIS A 58 -45.83 10.66 -15.61
CA HIS A 58 -46.21 9.55 -14.76
C HIS A 58 -46.59 8.31 -15.59
N HIS A 59 -46.78 7.19 -14.85
CA HIS A 59 -47.41 5.90 -15.19
C HIS A 59 -46.40 4.76 -15.40
N GLY A 60 -46.59 3.55 -14.87
CA GLY A 60 -47.77 2.96 -14.25
C GLY A 60 -47.44 1.64 -13.54
N ARG A 61 -48.38 1.25 -12.68
CA ARG A 61 -48.44 0.10 -11.77
C ARG A 61 -48.81 -1.20 -12.51
N ALA A 62 -48.28 -2.34 -12.05
CA ALA A 62 -48.94 -3.66 -11.95
C ALA A 62 -47.96 -4.60 -11.20
N LEU A 63 -48.16 -5.04 -9.96
CA LEU A 63 -49.12 -6.01 -9.37
C LEU A 63 -49.12 -7.42 -10.00
N THR A 64 -48.68 -8.39 -9.18
CA THR A 64 -49.14 -9.78 -8.88
C THR A 64 -47.89 -10.62 -8.62
N GLY A 65 -47.59 -11.17 -7.44
CA GLY A 65 -48.41 -12.00 -6.55
C GLY A 65 -48.13 -13.47 -6.88
N TYR A 66 -47.52 -14.27 -6.00
CA TYR A 66 -47.79 -15.71 -5.77
C TYR A 66 -46.85 -16.30 -4.67
N HIS A 67 -47.51 -16.62 -3.55
CA HIS A 67 -47.42 -17.80 -2.67
C HIS A 67 -46.12 -18.34 -2.02
N HIS A 68 -46.28 -18.47 -0.70
CA HIS A 68 -45.57 -19.31 0.28
C HIS A 68 -45.49 -20.81 -0.08
N HIS A 69 -44.40 -21.46 0.37
CA HIS A 69 -44.47 -22.79 0.99
C HIS A 69 -43.39 -22.95 2.07
N ALA A 70 -43.81 -23.53 3.20
CA ALA A 70 -43.00 -23.87 4.36
C ALA A 70 -42.97 -25.40 4.54
N ALA A 71 -41.83 -25.95 4.98
CA ALA A 71 -41.68 -27.18 5.78
C ALA A 71 -40.20 -27.26 6.23
N ARG A 72 -39.76 -27.18 7.50
CA ARG A 72 -39.93 -27.98 8.74
C ARG A 72 -39.16 -29.33 8.79
N TYR A 73 -38.26 -29.40 9.80
CA TYR A 73 -37.74 -30.56 10.57
C TYR A 73 -36.58 -31.43 9.96
N TYR A 74 -35.57 -31.98 10.66
CA TYR A 74 -35.27 -32.39 12.06
C TYR A 74 -33.73 -32.36 12.33
N GLY A 75 -33.27 -32.13 13.58
CA GLY A 75 -32.01 -32.69 14.12
C GLY A 75 -32.28 -34.05 14.83
N PRO A 76 -31.31 -34.84 15.37
CA PRO A 76 -30.41 -34.39 16.46
C PRO A 76 -29.05 -35.14 16.70
N ARG A 77 -28.12 -34.47 17.43
CA ARG A 77 -27.33 -34.90 18.63
C ARG A 77 -26.15 -35.95 18.63
N TYR A 78 -25.02 -35.47 19.24
CA TYR A 78 -24.11 -36.00 20.31
C TYR A 78 -22.96 -37.01 20.01
N TYR A 79 -21.71 -36.67 20.42
CA TYR A 79 -20.98 -37.20 21.61
C TYR A 79 -19.51 -36.69 21.69
N GLY A 80 -19.05 -36.31 22.88
CA GLY A 80 -17.65 -36.40 23.36
C GLY A 80 -17.68 -37.16 24.71
N PRO A 81 -16.65 -37.22 25.59
CA PRO A 81 -15.24 -36.78 25.55
C PRO A 81 -14.27 -37.89 26.06
N ARG A 82 -12.97 -37.59 26.30
CA ARG A 82 -12.20 -38.15 27.45
C ARG A 82 -10.80 -37.50 27.61
N ARG A 83 -10.50 -37.09 28.85
CA ARG A 83 -9.17 -36.82 29.42
C ARG A 83 -8.74 -38.05 30.23
N HIS A 84 -7.44 -38.30 30.34
CA HIS A 84 -6.88 -39.05 31.47
C HIS A 84 -5.65 -38.33 32.03
N ASP A 85 -5.58 -38.44 33.34
CA ASP A 85 -4.69 -37.82 34.31
C ASP A 85 -4.10 -38.99 35.12
N TYR A 86 -2.82 -38.94 35.50
CA TYR A 86 -2.26 -39.77 36.56
C TYR A 86 -1.06 -39.06 37.19
N GLY A 87 -1.18 -38.77 38.48
CA GLY A 87 -0.15 -38.22 39.35
C GLY A 87 0.66 -39.28 40.10
N TYR A 88 1.11 -38.87 41.30
CA TYR A 88 1.99 -39.52 42.30
C TYR A 88 3.48 -39.15 42.18
N HIS A 89 4.25 -38.86 43.24
CA HIS A 89 4.05 -38.84 44.69
C HIS A 89 5.16 -37.93 45.28
N ARG A 90 4.88 -37.25 46.39
CA ARG A 90 5.88 -36.59 47.26
C ARG A 90 5.93 -37.37 48.58
N PRO A 91 7.12 -37.50 49.20
CA PRO A 91 7.19 -37.36 50.65
C PRO A 91 8.27 -36.36 51.12
N THR A 92 7.92 -35.69 52.20
CA THR A 92 8.68 -34.88 53.18
C THR A 92 9.74 -35.75 53.90
N THR A 93 10.80 -35.31 54.60
CA THR A 93 11.16 -34.17 55.48
C THR A 93 12.66 -34.30 55.78
N GLY A 94 13.37 -33.21 56.09
CA GLY A 94 14.69 -33.27 56.74
C GLY A 94 15.46 -31.95 56.68
N GLU A 95 15.30 -31.11 57.70
CA GLU A 95 16.22 -30.00 58.02
C GLU A 95 17.42 -30.54 58.80
N ALA A 96 18.65 -30.18 58.39
CA ALA A 96 19.78 -29.83 59.28
C ALA A 96 21.08 -29.55 58.46
N SER A 97 21.51 -28.29 58.50
CA SER A 97 22.89 -27.75 58.61
C SER A 97 24.08 -28.36 57.83
N GLU A 98 24.60 -27.52 56.92
CA GLU A 98 25.98 -26.96 56.93
C GLU A 98 27.18 -27.88 56.63
N GLU A 99 27.66 -27.85 55.37
CA GLU A 99 29.05 -27.55 55.01
C GLU A 99 29.16 -27.38 53.48
N ALA A 100 29.90 -26.38 53.00
CA ALA A 100 30.06 -26.11 51.56
C ALA A 100 31.30 -26.82 50.98
N PRO A 101 31.17 -27.52 49.84
CA PRO A 101 32.32 -27.75 48.98
C PRO A 101 31.99 -27.61 47.47
N PRO A 102 33.00 -27.70 46.59
CA PRO A 102 33.70 -26.61 45.92
C PRO A 102 33.07 -26.21 44.57
N GLU A 103 33.52 -25.09 43.99
CA GLU A 103 33.08 -24.59 42.68
C GLU A 103 33.17 -25.67 41.59
N LYS A 104 32.03 -25.96 40.95
CA LYS A 104 31.98 -26.73 39.71
C LYS A 104 32.41 -25.85 38.52
N PRO A 105 33.21 -26.37 37.59
CA PRO A 105 33.71 -25.61 36.45
C PRO A 105 32.55 -25.13 35.58
N THR A 106 32.62 -23.86 35.21
CA THR A 106 31.74 -23.18 34.26
C THR A 106 31.52 -24.06 33.02
N PRO A 107 30.28 -24.42 32.65
CA PRO A 107 30.07 -24.92 31.30
C PRO A 107 30.40 -23.75 30.38
N THR A 108 31.45 -23.92 29.58
CA THR A 108 31.74 -23.08 28.42
C THR A 108 30.44 -22.94 27.65
N GLY A 109 29.81 -21.78 27.77
CA GLY A 109 28.61 -21.44 27.04
C GLY A 109 28.99 -21.41 25.57
N ALA A 110 28.82 -22.54 24.90
CA ALA A 110 28.70 -22.55 23.46
C ALA A 110 27.61 -21.53 23.14
N GLU A 111 28.00 -20.43 22.49
CA GLU A 111 27.07 -19.46 21.93
C GLU A 111 25.99 -20.25 21.20
N ALA A 112 24.75 -20.10 21.65
CA ALA A 112 23.61 -20.55 20.88
C ALA A 112 23.79 -20.00 19.46
N PRO A 113 23.59 -20.82 18.41
CA PRO A 113 23.85 -20.39 17.04
C PRO A 113 23.09 -19.08 16.79
N ASN A 114 23.86 -18.02 16.54
CA ASN A 114 23.37 -16.67 16.35
C ASN A 114 22.25 -16.73 15.29
N LYS A 115 20.99 -16.58 15.70
CA LYS A 115 19.87 -16.58 14.75
C LYS A 115 20.16 -15.48 13.72
N PRO A 116 20.03 -15.74 12.40
CA PRO A 116 20.31 -14.71 11.42
C PRO A 116 19.40 -13.51 11.66
N ALA A 117 20.00 -12.32 11.80
CA ALA A 117 19.28 -11.07 12.01
C ALA A 117 18.36 -10.72 10.82
N ILE A 118 18.71 -11.22 9.62
CA ILE A 118 18.02 -10.97 8.36
C ILE A 118 17.13 -12.17 8.02
N LYS A 119 15.84 -11.92 7.75
CA LYS A 119 14.85 -12.89 7.30
C LYS A 119 14.93 -13.17 5.80
N GLY A 120 15.37 -12.18 5.03
CA GLY A 120 15.53 -12.27 3.58
C GLY A 120 16.24 -11.08 2.98
N LEU A 121 16.80 -11.26 1.79
CA LEU A 121 17.36 -10.20 0.96
C LEU A 121 16.56 -10.14 -0.33
N VAL A 122 16.07 -8.95 -0.67
CA VAL A 122 15.27 -8.72 -1.88
C VAL A 122 16.03 -7.76 -2.79
N PRO A 123 16.53 -8.22 -3.95
CA PRO A 123 17.05 -7.32 -4.98
C PRO A 123 15.89 -6.56 -5.63
N VAL A 124 15.99 -5.24 -5.68
CA VAL A 124 15.02 -4.34 -6.28
C VAL A 124 15.73 -3.53 -7.35
N TYR A 125 15.39 -3.78 -8.61
CA TYR A 125 15.85 -2.97 -9.72
C TYR A 125 15.17 -1.60 -9.65
N PHE A 126 15.85 -0.54 -10.09
CA PHE A 126 15.24 0.77 -10.12
C PHE A 126 15.55 1.51 -11.40
N ALA A 127 14.57 2.30 -11.83
CA ALA A 127 14.77 3.45 -12.68
C ALA A 127 14.31 4.69 -11.93
N THR A 128 15.04 5.79 -12.05
CA THR A 128 14.74 7.03 -11.35
C THR A 128 15.04 8.22 -12.23
N ASN A 129 14.10 9.16 -12.35
CA ASN A 129 14.34 10.48 -12.93
C ASN A 129 14.65 11.52 -11.85
N ARG A 130 15.09 11.08 -10.67
CA ARG A 130 15.79 11.93 -9.70
C ARG A 130 17.20 12.24 -10.21
N GLU A 131 17.73 13.40 -9.88
CA GLU A 131 19.16 13.65 -10.10
C GLU A 131 20.00 12.70 -9.23
N VAL A 132 21.02 12.09 -9.84
CA VAL A 132 21.91 11.12 -9.16
C VAL A 132 23.36 11.61 -9.25
N MET A 133 23.89 12.03 -8.11
CA MET A 133 25.24 12.60 -7.98
C MET A 133 26.24 11.54 -7.50
N GLY A 134 26.65 10.61 -8.37
CA GLY A 134 27.58 9.56 -7.96
C GLY A 134 28.07 8.63 -9.06
N GLY A 135 29.07 7.82 -8.70
CA GLY A 135 29.64 6.77 -9.55
C GLY A 135 28.87 5.45 -9.45
N PRO A 136 29.50 4.32 -9.83
CA PRO A 136 28.85 3.00 -9.84
C PRO A 136 28.33 2.52 -8.48
N ASN A 137 29.06 2.82 -7.39
CA ASN A 137 28.63 2.52 -6.02
C ASN A 137 27.98 3.76 -5.41
N LEU A 138 26.67 3.73 -5.24
CA LEU A 138 25.89 4.87 -4.78
C LEU A 138 25.65 4.79 -3.27
N GLN A 139 25.58 5.96 -2.65
CA GLN A 139 25.03 6.17 -1.32
C GLN A 139 23.63 6.79 -1.46
N LEU A 140 22.72 6.51 -0.53
CA LEU A 140 21.36 7.06 -0.55
C LEU A 140 21.31 8.58 -0.73
N LYS A 141 22.21 9.31 -0.07
CA LYS A 141 22.31 10.78 -0.14
C LYS A 141 22.63 11.32 -1.55
N GLN A 142 23.09 10.45 -2.45
CA GLN A 142 23.42 10.80 -3.84
C GLN A 142 22.22 10.67 -4.78
N ILE A 143 21.10 10.11 -4.31
CA ILE A 143 19.82 10.14 -5.02
C ILE A 143 19.02 11.30 -4.45
N THR A 144 18.92 12.40 -5.21
CA THR A 144 18.36 13.65 -4.69
C THR A 144 16.83 13.70 -4.84
N TYR A 145 16.25 14.85 -4.49
CA TYR A 145 14.86 15.17 -4.75
C TYR A 145 14.67 16.01 -6.00
N ASP A 146 15.76 16.36 -6.69
CA ASP A 146 15.72 17.19 -7.90
C ASP A 146 15.38 16.36 -9.13
N ARG A 147 14.84 17.04 -10.14
CA ARG A 147 14.36 16.40 -11.38
C ARG A 147 15.53 16.24 -12.36
N SER A 148 15.62 15.07 -12.96
CA SER A 148 16.44 14.78 -14.14
C SER A 148 15.54 14.58 -15.35
N ALA A 149 16.00 15.01 -16.53
CA ALA A 149 15.32 14.77 -17.80
C ALA A 149 15.42 13.30 -18.26
N THR A 150 16.36 12.53 -17.72
CA THR A 150 16.60 11.13 -18.11
C THR A 150 16.64 10.21 -16.90
N ASN A 151 16.33 8.94 -17.11
CA ASN A 151 16.40 7.92 -16.08
C ASN A 151 17.84 7.51 -15.79
N THR A 152 18.17 7.42 -14.51
CA THR A 152 19.28 6.61 -14.01
C THR A 152 18.76 5.22 -13.62
N TYR A 153 19.52 4.18 -13.96
CA TYR A 153 19.20 2.79 -13.67
C TYR A 153 20.10 2.19 -12.60
N GLY A 154 19.61 1.16 -11.92
CA GLY A 154 20.43 0.45 -10.95
C GLY A 154 19.73 -0.71 -10.25
N CYS A 155 20.38 -1.22 -9.22
CA CYS A 155 19.84 -2.24 -8.33
C CYS A 155 20.14 -1.86 -6.87
N VAL A 156 19.14 -2.04 -6.00
CA VAL A 156 19.25 -1.89 -4.55
C VAL A 156 18.90 -3.22 -3.90
N THR A 157 19.74 -3.70 -2.99
CA THR A 157 19.41 -4.90 -2.18
C THR A 157 18.86 -4.46 -0.84
N VAL A 158 17.63 -4.87 -0.55
CA VAL A 158 16.93 -4.56 0.71
C VAL A 158 16.96 -5.77 1.62
N SER A 159 17.37 -5.59 2.88
CA SER A 159 17.24 -6.62 3.92
C SER A 159 15.90 -6.53 4.63
N ILE A 160 15.26 -7.68 4.83
CA ILE A 160 14.03 -7.85 5.59
C ILE A 160 14.40 -8.31 7.01
N PRO A 161 13.96 -7.63 8.07
CA PRO A 161 14.36 -7.97 9.43
C PRO A 161 13.69 -9.25 9.93
N ILE A 162 14.33 -9.98 10.86
CA ILE A 162 13.78 -11.21 11.44
C ILE A 162 12.44 -10.98 12.17
N VAL A 163 12.21 -9.77 12.68
CA VAL A 163 10.96 -9.37 13.35
C VAL A 163 9.83 -8.99 12.38
N HIS A 164 10.08 -9.05 11.07
CA HIS A 164 9.16 -8.54 10.06
C HIS A 164 7.76 -9.14 10.12
N LYS A 165 6.76 -8.26 10.11
CA LYS A 165 5.33 -8.58 10.03
C LYS A 165 4.76 -8.17 8.69
N MET A 166 3.88 -9.02 8.17
CA MET A 166 3.21 -8.79 6.90
C MET A 166 2.52 -7.42 6.87
N GLY A 167 2.79 -6.66 5.81
CA GLY A 167 2.26 -5.33 5.55
C GLY A 167 2.93 -4.19 6.30
N GLU A 168 3.90 -4.47 7.17
CA GLU A 168 4.68 -3.44 7.87
C GLU A 168 6.03 -3.22 7.18
N VAL A 169 6.47 -1.97 7.13
CA VAL A 169 7.87 -1.65 6.81
C VAL A 169 8.48 -1.15 8.10
N GLU A 170 9.21 -2.02 8.80
CA GLU A 170 9.86 -1.64 10.05
C GLU A 170 11.03 -0.69 9.76
N THR A 171 10.88 0.58 10.16
CA THR A 171 11.92 1.61 10.07
C THR A 171 12.28 2.13 11.46
N PRO A 172 13.47 2.75 11.63
CA PRO A 172 13.85 3.34 12.90
C PRO A 172 12.82 4.36 13.37
N LYS A 173 12.41 4.26 14.63
CA LYS A 173 11.43 5.18 15.21
C LYS A 173 12.09 6.50 15.57
N THR A 174 11.42 7.58 15.21
CA THR A 174 11.79 8.93 15.64
C THR A 174 10.89 9.38 16.79
N TYR A 175 11.52 9.79 17.89
CA TYR A 175 10.89 10.21 19.14
C TYR A 175 11.03 11.72 19.34
N LEU A 176 10.21 12.25 20.26
CA LEU A 176 10.29 13.65 20.71
C LEU A 176 10.28 14.67 19.56
N TYR A 177 9.34 14.54 18.62
CA TYR A 177 9.17 15.47 17.47
C TYR A 177 10.39 15.61 16.55
N GLY A 178 11.19 14.55 16.36
CA GLY A 178 12.33 14.61 15.42
C GLY A 178 13.70 14.64 16.09
N ILE A 179 13.75 14.79 17.41
CA ILE A 179 15.02 15.05 18.12
C ILE A 179 15.87 13.78 18.23
N TRP A 180 15.25 12.60 18.35
CA TRP A 180 15.96 11.34 18.53
C TRP A 180 15.44 10.28 17.59
N THR A 181 16.33 9.68 16.79
CA THR A 181 16.00 8.54 15.92
C THR A 181 16.76 7.31 16.40
N GLU A 182 16.05 6.18 16.53
CA GLU A 182 16.67 4.89 16.85
C GLU A 182 17.77 4.55 15.83
N ALA A 183 18.85 3.90 16.28
CA ALA A 183 19.88 3.42 15.37
C ALA A 183 19.35 2.30 14.47
N GLU A 184 19.75 2.30 13.20
CA GLU A 184 19.40 1.21 12.28
C GLU A 184 20.01 -0.13 12.71
N GLN A 185 19.23 -1.21 12.61
CA GLN A 185 19.66 -2.57 12.97
C GLN A 185 19.03 -3.57 12.00
N ASP A 186 19.83 -4.45 11.41
CA ASP A 186 19.34 -5.47 10.45
C ASP A 186 18.26 -6.38 11.05
N GLY A 187 18.38 -6.68 12.35
CA GLY A 187 17.41 -7.51 13.09
C GLY A 187 16.04 -6.86 13.28
N LYS A 188 15.93 -5.55 13.10
CA LYS A 188 14.73 -4.77 13.45
C LYS A 188 14.15 -3.97 12.29
N HIS A 189 14.98 -3.55 11.34
CA HIS A 189 14.57 -2.60 10.33
C HIS A 189 14.86 -3.11 8.92
N PHE A 190 14.03 -2.67 7.98
CA PHE A 190 14.37 -2.67 6.56
C PHE A 190 15.59 -1.78 6.34
N ARG A 191 16.58 -2.28 5.60
CA ARG A 191 17.81 -1.53 5.31
C ARG A 191 18.29 -1.78 3.90
N ILE A 192 18.96 -0.78 3.34
CA ILE A 192 19.70 -0.93 2.09
C ILE A 192 21.07 -1.52 2.41
N GLN A 193 21.33 -2.71 1.88
CA GLN A 193 22.60 -3.40 2.02
C GLN A 193 23.58 -3.00 0.92
N THR A 194 23.09 -2.88 -0.31
CA THR A 194 23.86 -2.44 -1.47
C THR A 194 23.02 -1.51 -2.34
N LEU A 195 23.67 -0.56 -2.99
CA LEU A 195 23.04 0.35 -3.95
C LEU A 195 24.04 0.62 -5.08
N SER A 196 23.70 0.14 -6.27
CA SER A 196 24.59 0.19 -7.43
C SER A 196 23.89 0.85 -8.61
N LYS A 197 24.58 1.79 -9.24
CA LYS A 197 24.20 2.36 -10.54
C LYS A 197 24.61 1.38 -11.64
N LEU A 198 23.73 1.21 -12.61
CA LEU A 198 23.96 0.37 -13.78
C LEU A 198 23.88 1.23 -15.05
N SER A 199 24.64 0.85 -16.07
CA SER A 199 24.38 1.32 -17.43
C SER A 199 23.00 0.84 -17.90
N ARG A 200 22.47 1.46 -18.95
CA ARG A 200 21.20 1.05 -19.56
C ARG A 200 21.26 -0.41 -20.04
N GLU A 201 22.40 -0.79 -20.63
CA GLU A 201 22.66 -2.12 -21.19
C GLU A 201 22.80 -3.17 -20.08
N GLU A 202 23.56 -2.84 -19.01
CA GLU A 202 23.68 -3.68 -17.83
C GLU A 202 22.33 -3.90 -17.16
N PHE A 203 21.53 -2.85 -17.04
CA PHE A 203 20.18 -2.92 -16.48
C PHE A 203 19.25 -3.79 -17.34
N ALA A 204 19.20 -3.56 -18.65
CA ALA A 204 18.39 -4.35 -19.57
C ALA A 204 18.76 -5.84 -19.51
N SER A 205 20.05 -6.15 -19.50
CA SER A 205 20.55 -7.52 -19.34
C SER A 205 20.16 -8.13 -17.98
N ALA A 206 20.26 -7.37 -16.90
CA ALA A 206 19.97 -7.87 -15.56
C ALA A 206 18.47 -8.17 -15.32
N ILE A 207 17.57 -7.45 -15.99
CA ILE A 207 16.12 -7.70 -15.90
C ILE A 207 15.65 -8.75 -16.91
N ALA A 208 16.47 -9.10 -17.90
CA ALA A 208 16.13 -10.02 -18.97
C ALA A 208 15.97 -11.47 -18.48
N ASN A 209 14.72 -11.94 -18.33
CA ASN A 209 14.45 -13.35 -18.06
C ASN A 209 13.03 -13.78 -18.49
N PRO A 210 12.88 -14.63 -19.53
CA PRO A 210 11.57 -15.05 -20.04
C PRO A 210 10.81 -15.98 -19.10
N ALA A 211 11.49 -16.60 -18.13
CA ALA A 211 10.83 -17.42 -17.12
C ALA A 211 10.20 -16.57 -16.00
N ASP A 212 10.65 -15.32 -15.83
CA ASP A 212 10.22 -14.47 -14.72
C ASP A 212 9.07 -13.55 -15.16
N SER A 213 8.19 -13.24 -14.22
CA SER A 213 7.36 -12.04 -14.27
C SER A 213 8.13 -10.85 -13.69
N LEU A 214 7.75 -9.62 -14.04
CA LEU A 214 8.32 -8.40 -13.48
C LEU A 214 7.23 -7.57 -12.80
N MET A 215 7.43 -7.26 -11.52
CA MET A 215 6.58 -6.37 -10.73
C MET A 215 7.25 -4.99 -10.68
N LEU A 216 6.62 -4.00 -11.31
CA LEU A 216 7.01 -2.61 -11.27
C LEU A 216 6.11 -1.83 -10.32
N PHE A 217 6.69 -1.27 -9.26
CA PHE A 217 5.99 -0.43 -8.30
C PHE A 217 6.29 1.05 -8.55
N VAL A 218 5.24 1.86 -8.69
CA VAL A 218 5.31 3.33 -8.84
C VAL A 218 4.74 3.94 -7.57
N HIS A 219 5.60 4.60 -6.79
CA HIS A 219 5.21 5.19 -5.51
C HIS A 219 4.35 6.46 -5.68
N GLY A 220 3.76 6.91 -4.58
CA GLY A 220 2.90 8.10 -4.52
C GLY A 220 3.62 9.39 -4.10
N TYR A 221 2.82 10.35 -3.65
CA TYR A 221 3.25 11.62 -3.05
C TYR A 221 4.07 11.40 -1.77
N ASN A 222 5.06 12.25 -1.53
CA ASN A 222 5.80 12.30 -0.27
C ASN A 222 6.61 11.04 0.07
N VAL A 223 7.33 10.49 -0.91
CA VAL A 223 8.06 9.22 -0.77
C VAL A 223 9.56 9.39 -1.07
N PRO A 224 10.46 9.17 -0.10
CA PRO A 224 11.89 9.00 -0.34
C PRO A 224 12.21 7.74 -1.18
N PHE A 225 13.36 7.74 -1.87
CA PHE A 225 13.81 6.57 -2.64
C PHE A 225 13.86 5.28 -1.80
N SER A 226 14.38 5.36 -0.57
CA SER A 226 14.46 4.21 0.35
C SER A 226 13.09 3.60 0.62
N ASP A 227 12.08 4.44 0.82
CA ASP A 227 10.75 4.00 1.25
C ASP A 227 10.02 3.33 0.09
N ALA A 228 10.22 3.82 -1.13
CA ALA A 228 9.75 3.16 -2.34
C ALA A 228 10.40 1.76 -2.51
N ALA A 229 11.73 1.67 -2.32
CA ALA A 229 12.46 0.41 -2.40
C ALA A 229 12.02 -0.58 -1.31
N PHE A 230 11.86 -0.11 -0.07
CA PHE A 230 11.38 -0.92 1.05
C PHE A 230 9.96 -1.41 0.83
N LYS A 231 9.06 -0.56 0.32
CA LYS A 231 7.69 -0.97 0.04
C LYS A 231 7.62 -2.06 -1.03
N ALA A 232 8.36 -1.90 -2.13
CA ALA A 232 8.40 -2.92 -3.18
C ALA A 232 9.00 -4.24 -2.67
N ALA A 233 10.07 -4.17 -1.86
CA ALA A 233 10.65 -5.33 -1.21
C ALA A 233 9.68 -6.02 -0.25
N GLN A 234 8.93 -5.24 0.55
CA GLN A 234 7.89 -5.74 1.47
C GLN A 234 6.77 -6.44 0.70
N ILE A 235 6.22 -5.82 -0.35
CA ILE A 235 5.16 -6.42 -1.18
C ILE A 235 5.65 -7.75 -1.76
N ALA A 236 6.84 -7.76 -2.35
CA ALA A 236 7.41 -8.97 -2.96
C ALA A 236 7.67 -10.07 -1.92
N PHE A 237 8.23 -9.72 -0.77
CA PHE A 237 8.53 -10.66 0.30
C PHE A 237 7.25 -11.28 0.88
N ASP A 238 6.26 -10.45 1.20
CA ASP A 238 5.00 -10.89 1.80
C ASP A 238 4.14 -11.73 0.85
N ALA A 239 4.15 -11.39 -0.44
CA ALA A 239 3.49 -12.17 -1.47
C ALA A 239 4.24 -13.46 -1.85
N ASN A 240 5.43 -13.69 -1.28
CA ASN A 240 6.36 -14.73 -1.69
C ASN A 240 6.65 -14.69 -3.21
N TYR A 241 6.67 -13.49 -3.77
CA TYR A 241 6.85 -13.24 -5.19
C TYR A 241 8.26 -13.65 -5.64
N LYS A 242 8.35 -14.42 -6.74
CA LYS A 242 9.60 -14.99 -7.25
C LYS A 242 10.16 -14.30 -8.49
N GLY A 243 9.38 -13.40 -9.08
CA GLY A 243 9.81 -12.65 -10.26
C GLY A 243 10.74 -11.48 -9.94
N ARG A 244 11.06 -10.68 -10.95
CA ARG A 244 11.85 -9.46 -10.82
C ARG A 244 11.06 -8.37 -10.11
N VAL A 245 11.65 -7.77 -9.09
CA VAL A 245 11.08 -6.63 -8.35
C VAL A 245 11.72 -5.35 -8.86
N MET A 246 10.90 -4.38 -9.21
CA MET A 246 11.37 -3.10 -9.74
C MET A 246 10.58 -1.94 -9.14
N ILE A 247 11.25 -0.79 -8.97
CA ILE A 247 10.60 0.48 -8.68
C ILE A 247 10.84 1.48 -9.80
N TYR A 248 9.84 2.33 -10.05
CA TYR A 248 10.06 3.63 -10.67
C TYR A 248 10.00 4.69 -9.57
N SER A 249 11.16 5.28 -9.28
CA SER A 249 11.29 6.30 -8.24
C SER A 249 11.35 7.68 -8.87
N TRP A 250 10.27 8.45 -8.75
CA TRP A 250 10.20 9.82 -9.25
C TRP A 250 10.45 10.84 -8.13
N PRO A 251 10.85 12.10 -8.44
CA PRO A 251 11.26 13.11 -7.46
C PRO A 251 10.09 13.68 -6.63
N SER A 252 9.45 12.83 -5.81
CA SER A 252 8.57 13.25 -4.72
C SER A 252 9.40 13.63 -3.50
N LYS A 253 9.16 14.81 -2.95
CA LYS A 253 9.81 15.34 -1.74
C LYS A 253 9.23 14.70 -0.50
N GLY A 254 10.07 14.23 0.41
CA GLY A 254 9.69 13.65 1.70
C GLY A 254 9.11 14.63 2.74
N GLY A 255 8.44 15.73 2.33
CA GLY A 255 7.84 16.74 3.21
C GLY A 255 6.38 17.11 2.91
N LEU A 256 5.61 17.43 3.96
CA LEU A 256 4.17 17.78 3.91
C LEU A 256 3.85 19.13 3.23
N ALA A 257 4.81 20.05 3.13
CA ALA A 257 4.59 21.39 2.55
C ALA A 257 4.70 21.43 1.02
N ASP A 258 5.06 20.30 0.39
CA ASP A 258 5.52 20.25 -1.00
C ASP A 258 4.53 19.59 -1.98
N TYR A 259 3.24 19.51 -1.62
CA TYR A 259 2.22 18.87 -2.48
C TYR A 259 2.21 19.41 -3.91
N ASP A 260 2.32 20.73 -4.08
CA ASP A 260 2.31 21.35 -5.41
C ASP A 260 3.60 21.00 -6.19
N TYR A 261 4.76 20.90 -5.53
CA TYR A 261 6.00 20.45 -6.15
C TYR A 261 5.90 19.01 -6.64
N ASP A 262 5.38 18.11 -5.81
CA ASP A 262 5.26 16.70 -6.14
C ASP A 262 4.27 16.47 -7.28
N ARG A 263 3.19 17.24 -7.35
CA ARG A 263 2.25 17.18 -8.48
C ARG A 263 2.92 17.58 -9.80
N GLU A 264 3.69 18.67 -9.79
CA GLU A 264 4.48 19.08 -10.96
C GLU A 264 5.60 18.06 -11.29
N SER A 265 6.18 17.41 -10.29
CA SER A 265 7.19 16.36 -10.47
C SER A 265 6.59 15.09 -11.07
N ALA A 266 5.37 14.72 -10.67
CA ALA A 266 4.64 13.59 -11.22
C ALA A 266 4.38 13.78 -12.72
N LEU A 267 4.00 15.00 -13.14
CA LEU A 267 3.86 15.33 -14.57
C LEU A 267 5.18 15.14 -15.33
N HIS A 268 6.31 15.62 -14.78
CA HIS A 268 7.64 15.44 -15.39
C HIS A 268 8.10 13.97 -15.43
N ALA A 269 7.59 13.12 -14.55
CA ALA A 269 8.00 11.72 -14.47
C ALA A 269 7.32 10.81 -15.50
N THR A 270 6.32 11.33 -16.21
CA THR A 270 5.55 10.60 -17.23
C THR A 270 6.43 10.02 -18.33
N ASP A 271 7.33 10.83 -18.91
CA ASP A 271 8.14 10.42 -20.04
C ASP A 271 9.19 9.38 -19.63
N GLY A 272 9.80 9.56 -18.45
CA GLY A 272 10.74 8.58 -17.89
C GLY A 272 10.07 7.23 -17.59
N LEU A 273 8.83 7.22 -17.09
CA LEU A 273 8.09 5.96 -16.91
C LEU A 273 7.72 5.31 -18.25
N PHE A 274 7.31 6.10 -19.23
CA PHE A 274 7.02 5.60 -20.58
C PHE A 274 8.25 4.92 -21.20
N ASP A 275 9.41 5.57 -21.13
CA ASP A 275 10.68 5.01 -21.62
C ASP A 275 11.08 3.72 -20.90
N LEU A 276 10.87 3.66 -19.58
CA LEU A 276 11.10 2.45 -18.79
C LEU A 276 10.19 1.30 -19.23
N LEU A 277 8.89 1.54 -19.35
CA LEU A 277 7.92 0.51 -19.76
C LEU A 277 8.22 0.00 -21.17
N LYS A 278 8.63 0.90 -22.07
CA LYS A 278 9.09 0.54 -23.41
C LYS A 278 10.34 -0.34 -23.34
N LEU A 279 11.35 0.02 -22.55
CA LEU A 279 12.57 -0.77 -22.36
C LEU A 279 12.25 -2.17 -21.79
N ILE A 280 11.42 -2.26 -20.76
CA ILE A 280 11.00 -3.55 -20.17
C ILE A 280 10.34 -4.42 -21.25
N LYS A 281 9.46 -3.84 -22.07
CA LYS A 281 8.76 -4.57 -23.12
C LYS A 281 9.69 -5.05 -24.23
N THR A 282 10.64 -4.24 -24.66
CA THR A 282 11.50 -4.54 -25.83
C THR A 282 12.72 -5.36 -25.47
N GLU A 283 13.29 -5.16 -24.27
CA GLU A 283 14.60 -5.72 -23.89
C GLU A 283 14.54 -6.58 -22.63
N GLY A 284 13.55 -6.38 -21.76
CA GLY A 284 13.41 -7.17 -20.54
C GLY A 284 12.97 -8.62 -20.77
N ASN A 285 12.45 -8.95 -21.96
CA ASN A 285 12.04 -10.32 -22.33
C ASN A 285 11.36 -11.09 -21.18
N VAL A 286 10.40 -10.48 -20.49
CA VAL A 286 9.71 -11.06 -19.33
C VAL A 286 8.37 -11.67 -19.72
N SER A 287 7.94 -12.72 -19.01
CA SER A 287 6.67 -13.40 -19.28
C SER A 287 5.44 -12.51 -19.01
N ARG A 288 5.54 -11.65 -17.99
CA ARG A 288 4.45 -10.78 -17.50
C ARG A 288 5.01 -9.47 -16.98
N ILE A 289 4.33 -8.37 -17.28
CA ILE A 289 4.60 -7.05 -16.71
C ILE A 289 3.44 -6.68 -15.79
N ILE A 290 3.71 -6.59 -14.50
CA ILE A 290 2.73 -6.27 -13.46
C ILE A 290 3.06 -4.88 -12.93
N LEU A 291 2.19 -3.91 -13.18
CA LEU A 291 2.37 -2.52 -12.81
C LEU A 291 1.48 -2.20 -11.60
N ILE A 292 2.08 -1.80 -10.48
CA ILE A 292 1.38 -1.36 -9.28
C ILE A 292 1.62 0.13 -9.10
N ALA A 293 0.57 0.93 -9.17
CA ALA A 293 0.61 2.37 -8.99
C ALA A 293 -0.07 2.76 -7.68
N HIS A 294 0.61 3.52 -6.83
CA HIS A 294 0.06 3.97 -5.55
C HIS A 294 -0.22 5.48 -5.55
N SER A 295 -1.41 5.87 -5.08
CA SER A 295 -1.77 7.28 -4.85
C SER A 295 -1.46 8.16 -6.07
N LEU A 296 -0.70 9.24 -5.91
CA LEU A 296 -0.32 10.17 -6.99
C LEU A 296 0.57 9.55 -8.09
N GLY A 297 1.24 8.43 -7.80
CA GLY A 297 1.94 7.63 -8.82
C GLY A 297 1.01 7.10 -9.91
N SER A 298 -0.29 7.04 -9.61
CA SER A 298 -1.32 6.72 -10.60
C SER A 298 -1.43 7.78 -11.69
N GLU A 299 -1.26 9.08 -11.37
CA GLU A 299 -1.22 10.14 -12.39
C GLU A 299 0.00 9.97 -13.31
N VAL A 300 1.17 9.59 -12.77
CA VAL A 300 2.38 9.28 -13.56
C VAL A 300 2.12 8.14 -14.54
N VAL A 301 1.47 7.06 -14.06
CA VAL A 301 1.08 5.93 -14.91
C VAL A 301 0.13 6.37 -16.00
N LEU A 302 -0.93 7.12 -15.68
CA LEU A 302 -1.88 7.61 -16.70
C LEU A 302 -1.21 8.48 -17.76
N GLY A 303 -0.26 9.33 -17.36
CA GLY A 303 0.58 10.07 -18.30
C GLY A 303 1.36 9.15 -19.22
N ALA A 304 2.03 8.12 -18.68
CA ALA A 304 2.83 7.19 -19.50
C ALA A 304 1.94 6.38 -20.46
N LEU A 305 0.73 5.99 -20.02
CA LEU A 305 -0.25 5.36 -20.89
C LEU A 305 -0.72 6.32 -22.00
N GLN A 306 -0.77 7.63 -21.75
CA GLN A 306 -1.11 8.65 -22.75
C GLN A 306 -0.03 8.75 -23.82
N GLN A 307 1.23 8.78 -23.42
CA GLN A 307 2.35 8.76 -24.36
C GLN A 307 2.34 7.49 -25.22
N ALA A 308 2.06 6.33 -24.60
CA ALA A 308 1.94 5.07 -25.32
C ALA A 308 0.79 5.08 -26.34
N ALA A 309 -0.38 5.61 -25.97
CA ALA A 309 -1.51 5.72 -26.88
C ALA A 309 -1.22 6.67 -28.06
N LEU A 310 -0.64 7.85 -27.79
CA LEU A 310 -0.30 8.84 -28.81
C LEU A 310 0.77 8.33 -29.78
N SER A 311 1.76 7.60 -29.26
CA SER A 311 2.83 7.00 -30.06
C SER A 311 2.49 5.63 -30.65
N GLN A 312 1.29 5.10 -30.39
CA GLN A 312 0.86 3.75 -30.78
C GLN A 312 1.83 2.65 -30.30
N THR A 313 2.47 2.86 -29.13
CA THR A 313 3.41 1.93 -28.53
C THR A 313 2.69 0.94 -27.62
N ALA A 314 2.77 -0.35 -27.91
CA ALA A 314 2.26 -1.39 -27.01
C ALA A 314 3.24 -1.63 -25.85
N LEU A 315 2.81 -1.36 -24.62
CA LEU A 315 3.64 -1.55 -23.41
C LEU A 315 3.62 -2.99 -22.87
N GLY A 316 2.65 -3.82 -23.29
CA GLY A 316 2.54 -5.22 -22.87
C GLY A 316 2.28 -5.43 -21.38
N ILE A 317 1.62 -4.47 -20.72
CA ILE A 317 1.23 -4.59 -19.31
C ILE A 317 0.21 -5.72 -19.19
N THR A 318 0.49 -6.72 -18.36
CA THR A 318 -0.42 -7.85 -18.13
C THR A 318 -1.40 -7.56 -17.01
N GLU A 319 -0.94 -6.96 -15.92
CA GLU A 319 -1.76 -6.56 -14.77
C GLU A 319 -1.46 -5.10 -14.44
N LEU A 320 -2.50 -4.27 -14.33
CA LEU A 320 -2.40 -2.90 -13.86
C LEU A 320 -3.21 -2.75 -12.58
N ILE A 321 -2.52 -2.49 -11.47
CA ILE A 321 -3.12 -2.37 -10.15
C ILE A 321 -2.99 -0.92 -9.68
N PHE A 322 -4.13 -0.27 -9.48
CA PHE A 322 -4.20 1.04 -8.84
C PHE A 322 -4.57 0.88 -7.37
N ALA A 323 -3.67 1.32 -6.50
CA ALA A 323 -3.84 1.30 -5.05
C ALA A 323 -4.13 2.71 -4.54
N ALA A 324 -5.35 2.95 -4.05
CA ALA A 324 -5.81 4.27 -3.61
C ALA A 324 -5.48 5.40 -4.61
N PRO A 325 -5.81 5.27 -5.92
CA PRO A 325 -5.35 6.20 -6.93
C PRO A 325 -5.85 7.63 -6.69
N ASP A 326 -4.90 8.56 -6.56
CA ASP A 326 -5.16 9.99 -6.42
C ASP A 326 -5.21 10.65 -7.80
N VAL A 327 -6.23 10.30 -8.57
CA VAL A 327 -6.53 10.85 -9.89
C VAL A 327 -7.91 11.49 -9.82
N ASP A 328 -8.11 12.63 -10.46
CA ASP A 328 -9.45 13.19 -10.61
C ASP A 328 -10.43 12.19 -11.24
N ARG A 329 -11.65 12.08 -10.68
CA ARG A 329 -12.65 11.11 -11.15
C ARG A 329 -13.05 11.33 -12.61
N ASP A 330 -13.22 12.58 -13.03
CA ASP A 330 -13.71 12.87 -14.37
C ASP A 330 -12.60 12.60 -15.40
N LEU A 331 -11.33 12.88 -15.04
CA LEU A 331 -10.16 12.46 -15.83
C LEU A 331 -10.06 10.93 -15.96
N TYR A 332 -10.28 10.18 -14.88
CA TYR A 332 -10.31 8.71 -14.93
C TYR A 332 -11.39 8.20 -15.89
N LEU A 333 -12.60 8.76 -15.84
CA LEU A 333 -13.69 8.39 -16.73
C LEU A 333 -13.36 8.72 -18.20
N GLU A 334 -12.73 9.86 -18.47
CA GLU A 334 -12.27 10.25 -19.81
C GLU A 334 -11.22 9.28 -20.36
N ARG A 335 -10.29 8.83 -19.51
CA ARG A 335 -9.16 7.95 -19.88
C ARG A 335 -9.48 6.46 -19.76
N ALA A 336 -10.68 6.08 -19.34
CA ALA A 336 -11.08 4.70 -19.06
C ALA A 336 -10.80 3.71 -20.20
N ASN A 337 -11.13 4.06 -21.44
CA ASN A 337 -10.92 3.17 -22.59
C ASN A 337 -9.43 2.95 -22.88
N GLN A 338 -8.62 3.98 -22.69
CA GLN A 338 -7.19 3.92 -22.88
C GLN A 338 -6.51 3.07 -21.79
N ILE A 339 -6.94 3.21 -20.54
CA ILE A 339 -6.47 2.39 -19.41
C ILE A 339 -6.74 0.90 -19.70
N LYS A 340 -7.95 0.57 -20.14
CA LYS A 340 -8.32 -0.81 -20.51
C LYS A 340 -7.53 -1.35 -21.71
N ALA A 341 -7.22 -0.50 -22.69
CA ALA A 341 -6.46 -0.92 -23.86
C ALA A 341 -4.97 -1.15 -23.54
N ALA A 342 -4.44 -0.49 -22.51
CA ALA A 342 -3.03 -0.56 -22.17
C ALA A 342 -2.62 -1.81 -21.38
N ALA A 343 -3.57 -2.47 -20.71
CA ALA A 343 -3.30 -3.61 -19.83
C ALA A 343 -4.26 -4.79 -20.07
N GLY A 344 -3.77 -6.02 -19.90
CA GLY A 344 -4.59 -7.22 -20.00
C GLY A 344 -5.72 -7.28 -18.97
N ALA A 345 -5.44 -6.82 -17.75
CA ALA A 345 -6.44 -6.63 -16.70
C ALA A 345 -6.11 -5.41 -15.83
N VAL A 346 -7.15 -4.80 -15.28
CA VAL A 346 -7.04 -3.59 -14.44
C VAL A 346 -7.83 -3.79 -13.15
N THR A 347 -7.17 -3.62 -12.01
CA THR A 347 -7.79 -3.63 -10.68
C THR A 347 -7.61 -2.28 -10.00
N VAL A 348 -8.67 -1.74 -9.41
CA VAL A 348 -8.67 -0.48 -8.65
C VAL A 348 -9.12 -0.76 -7.22
N TYR A 349 -8.24 -0.52 -6.26
CA TYR A 349 -8.60 -0.53 -4.84
C TYR A 349 -8.99 0.89 -4.40
N ALA A 350 -10.21 1.04 -3.89
CA ALA A 350 -10.79 2.32 -3.51
C ALA A 350 -11.37 2.27 -2.09
N SER A 351 -11.34 3.39 -1.36
CA SER A 351 -11.81 3.47 0.02
C SER A 351 -12.58 4.76 0.30
N SER A 352 -13.62 4.70 1.13
CA SER A 352 -14.33 5.88 1.67
C SER A 352 -13.63 6.47 2.89
N THR A 353 -12.71 5.72 3.49
CA THR A 353 -12.03 6.09 4.74
C THR A 353 -10.60 6.58 4.53
N ASP A 354 -10.13 6.68 3.27
CA ASP A 354 -8.79 7.14 2.95
C ASP A 354 -8.63 8.64 3.23
N LEU A 355 -7.85 8.96 4.27
CA LEU A 355 -7.63 10.33 4.72
C LEU A 355 -6.76 11.13 3.76
N ALA A 356 -5.83 10.48 3.05
CA ALA A 356 -4.97 11.13 2.08
C ALA A 356 -5.77 11.58 0.85
N LEU A 357 -6.68 10.72 0.35
CA LEU A 357 -7.59 11.08 -0.73
C LEU A 357 -8.56 12.20 -0.30
N LEU A 358 -9.07 12.17 0.93
CA LEU A 358 -9.89 13.25 1.49
C LEU A 358 -9.14 14.59 1.51
N ALA A 359 -7.89 14.59 1.98
CA ALA A 359 -7.04 15.77 1.99
C ALA A 359 -6.74 16.27 0.57
N SER A 360 -6.42 15.36 -0.35
CA SER A 360 -6.16 15.67 -1.75
C SER A 360 -7.38 16.30 -2.44
N MET A 361 -8.58 15.73 -2.26
CA MET A 361 -9.81 16.29 -2.83
C MET A 361 -10.05 17.71 -2.36
N LYS A 362 -9.84 17.97 -1.06
CA LYS A 362 -10.00 19.30 -0.47
C LYS A 362 -8.99 20.29 -1.04
N LYS A 363 -7.71 19.92 -1.14
CA LYS A 363 -6.65 20.78 -1.69
C LYS A 363 -6.87 21.09 -3.17
N ALA A 364 -7.25 20.09 -3.97
CA ALA A 364 -7.51 20.24 -5.40
C ALA A 364 -8.89 20.83 -5.72
N GLN A 365 -9.74 21.06 -4.72
CA GLN A 365 -11.15 21.46 -4.89
C GLN A 365 -11.92 20.52 -5.84
N SER A 366 -11.52 19.25 -5.91
CA SER A 366 -12.11 18.25 -6.79
C SER A 366 -13.37 17.64 -6.17
N LYS A 367 -14.33 17.21 -7.00
CA LYS A 367 -15.56 16.56 -6.55
C LYS A 367 -15.32 15.15 -5.98
N SER A 368 -14.40 14.40 -6.58
CA SER A 368 -14.04 13.04 -6.17
C SER A 368 -12.70 12.63 -6.79
N ARG A 369 -12.03 11.64 -6.17
CA ARG A 369 -10.92 10.91 -6.80
C ARG A 369 -11.37 9.55 -7.32
N MET A 370 -10.57 8.99 -8.23
CA MET A 370 -10.67 7.62 -8.74
C MET A 370 -10.67 6.59 -7.61
N GLY A 371 -9.80 6.77 -6.61
CA GLY A 371 -9.67 5.85 -5.47
C GLY A 371 -10.64 6.11 -4.32
N TYR A 372 -11.53 7.09 -4.42
CA TYR A 372 -12.44 7.46 -3.33
C TYR A 372 -13.84 6.85 -3.51
N VAL A 373 -14.35 6.21 -2.45
CA VAL A 373 -15.71 5.65 -2.42
C VAL A 373 -16.66 6.70 -1.85
N THR A 374 -17.65 7.08 -2.65
CA THR A 374 -18.67 8.07 -2.25
C THR A 374 -19.86 7.39 -1.56
N LYS A 375 -20.82 8.19 -1.08
CA LYS A 375 -22.10 7.65 -0.57
C LYS A 375 -22.89 6.86 -1.62
N SER A 376 -22.67 7.13 -2.91
CA SER A 376 -23.25 6.38 -4.03
C SER A 376 -22.44 5.16 -4.45
N GLY A 377 -21.35 4.85 -3.74
CA GLY A 377 -20.41 3.77 -4.07
C GLY A 377 -19.14 4.25 -4.78
N PRO A 378 -18.28 3.31 -5.19
CA PRO A 378 -17.06 3.60 -5.95
C PRO A 378 -17.35 4.09 -7.37
N THR A 379 -16.34 4.67 -8.03
CA THR A 379 -16.41 4.99 -9.46
C THR A 379 -16.21 3.74 -10.29
N LEU A 380 -17.23 3.35 -11.05
CA LEU A 380 -17.25 2.11 -11.83
C LEU A 380 -16.95 2.35 -13.31
N VAL A 381 -16.12 1.48 -13.89
CA VAL A 381 -15.86 1.44 -15.33
C VAL A 381 -15.99 0.00 -15.80
N SER A 382 -16.85 -0.25 -16.79
CA SER A 382 -17.01 -1.59 -17.36
C SER A 382 -15.69 -2.12 -17.92
N GLY A 383 -15.28 -3.31 -17.46
CA GLY A 383 -14.02 -3.95 -17.80
C GLY A 383 -12.86 -3.62 -16.85
N ILE A 384 -13.08 -2.80 -15.82
CA ILE A 384 -12.13 -2.55 -14.74
C ILE A 384 -12.71 -3.13 -13.44
N GLU A 385 -11.89 -3.87 -12.71
CA GLU A 385 -12.30 -4.50 -11.47
C GLU A 385 -12.11 -3.52 -10.32
N THR A 386 -13.21 -3.04 -9.75
CA THR A 386 -13.16 -2.14 -8.59
C THR A 386 -13.37 -2.91 -7.30
N ILE A 387 -12.44 -2.76 -6.35
CA ILE A 387 -12.46 -3.37 -5.03
C ILE A 387 -12.62 -2.26 -3.99
N ASP A 388 -13.78 -2.23 -3.33
CA ASP A 388 -14.06 -1.36 -2.20
C ASP A 388 -13.46 -1.97 -0.92
N VAL A 389 -12.48 -1.27 -0.37
CA VAL A 389 -11.75 -1.65 0.83
C VAL A 389 -12.14 -0.78 2.03
N SER A 390 -13.28 -0.07 1.98
CA SER A 390 -13.72 0.83 3.05
C SER A 390 -13.87 0.11 4.40
N ALA A 391 -14.25 -1.17 4.39
CA ALA A 391 -14.30 -2.03 5.57
C ALA A 391 -12.92 -2.35 6.15
N VAL A 392 -11.89 -2.28 5.31
CA VAL A 392 -10.50 -2.52 5.68
C VAL A 392 -9.89 -1.28 6.34
N GLY A 393 -10.48 -0.10 6.25
CA GLY A 393 -10.05 1.08 7.03
C GLY A 393 -9.17 2.08 6.27
N SER A 394 -8.60 3.03 7.01
CA SER A 394 -8.20 4.36 6.48
C SER A 394 -6.81 4.46 5.84
N GLU A 395 -5.95 3.45 6.00
CA GLU A 395 -4.52 3.53 5.66
C GLU A 395 -4.11 2.34 4.77
N MET A 396 -4.77 2.20 3.61
CA MET A 396 -4.69 0.98 2.79
C MET A 396 -3.26 0.67 2.27
N PHE A 397 -2.41 1.69 2.12
CA PHE A 397 -1.03 1.55 1.62
C PHE A 397 -0.10 2.61 2.21
N ALA A 398 -0.43 3.10 3.41
CA ALA A 398 0.33 4.15 4.06
C ALA A 398 1.80 3.73 4.21
N LEU A 399 2.67 4.54 3.63
CA LEU A 399 4.12 4.38 3.74
C LEU A 399 4.63 4.89 5.09
N ASN A 400 3.80 5.65 5.81
CA ASN A 400 4.10 6.26 7.11
C ASN A 400 3.13 5.74 8.20
N HIS A 401 3.61 4.79 9.00
CA HIS A 401 3.08 4.31 10.29
C HIS A 401 1.81 3.41 10.36
N SER A 402 2.06 2.18 10.81
CA SER A 402 1.27 1.31 11.72
C SER A 402 -0.26 1.27 11.59
N THR A 403 -0.77 0.45 10.68
CA THR A 403 -2.04 -0.27 10.90
C THR A 403 -1.91 -1.72 10.42
N TYR A 404 -2.00 -2.66 11.38
CA TYR A 404 -1.48 -4.03 11.28
C TYR A 404 -2.44 -5.04 10.64
N SER A 405 -3.74 -5.00 10.92
CA SER A 405 -4.66 -6.06 10.48
C SER A 405 -5.26 -5.84 9.10
N THR A 406 -5.21 -4.62 8.61
CA THR A 406 -6.02 -4.13 7.50
C THR A 406 -5.27 -4.16 6.18
N SER A 407 -4.02 -3.70 6.16
CA SER A 407 -3.11 -3.81 5.00
C SER A 407 -2.93 -5.26 4.53
N ARG A 408 -3.00 -6.23 5.46
CA ARG A 408 -2.81 -7.65 5.17
C ARG A 408 -3.81 -8.21 4.16
N ALA A 409 -5.11 -7.96 4.31
CA ALA A 409 -6.12 -8.56 3.43
C ALA A 409 -5.95 -8.10 1.96
N VAL A 410 -5.69 -6.80 1.77
CA VAL A 410 -5.44 -6.23 0.45
C VAL A 410 -4.09 -6.71 -0.11
N LEU A 411 -3.06 -6.81 0.71
CA LEU A 411 -1.76 -7.36 0.30
C LEU A 411 -1.84 -8.85 -0.06
N ASP A 412 -2.65 -9.64 0.66
CA ASP A 412 -2.93 -11.03 0.32
C ASP A 412 -3.61 -11.12 -1.06
N ASP A 413 -4.55 -10.22 -1.36
CA ASP A 413 -5.23 -10.15 -2.66
C ASP A 413 -4.27 -9.77 -3.79
N ILE A 414 -3.49 -8.69 -3.62
CA ILE A 414 -2.42 -8.31 -4.57
C ILE A 414 -1.42 -9.44 -4.74
N GLY A 415 -1.00 -10.08 -3.64
CA GLY A 415 -0.05 -11.18 -3.63
C GLY A 415 -0.49 -12.32 -4.54
N ARG A 416 -1.80 -12.63 -4.57
CA ARG A 416 -2.36 -13.65 -5.46
C ARG A 416 -2.39 -13.23 -6.92
N ILE A 417 -2.63 -11.95 -7.21
CA ILE A 417 -2.56 -11.43 -8.58
C ILE A 417 -1.13 -11.53 -9.10
N ILE A 418 -0.15 -11.09 -8.30
CA ILE A 418 1.24 -10.99 -8.76
C ILE A 418 1.97 -12.33 -8.80
N SER A 419 1.64 -13.26 -7.90
CA SER A 419 2.27 -14.58 -7.85
C SER A 419 1.59 -15.61 -8.77
N SER A 420 0.49 -15.25 -9.44
CA SER A 420 -0.19 -16.10 -10.41
C SER A 420 0.42 -15.98 -11.82
N SER A 421 0.45 -17.10 -12.55
CA SER A 421 0.89 -17.15 -13.95
C SER A 421 -0.12 -16.54 -14.93
N SER A 422 -1.38 -16.40 -14.50
CA SER A 422 -2.47 -15.78 -15.28
C SER A 422 -3.30 -14.86 -14.40
N HIS A 423 -4.06 -13.95 -15.04
CA HIS A 423 -5.00 -13.10 -14.31
C HIS A 423 -6.01 -13.95 -13.54
N LEU A 424 -6.16 -13.66 -12.24
CA LEU A 424 -7.21 -14.22 -11.39
C LEU A 424 -8.29 -13.16 -11.25
N LYS A 425 -9.55 -13.48 -11.55
CA LYS A 425 -10.68 -12.59 -11.24
C LYS A 425 -10.90 -12.52 -9.72
N PRO A 426 -11.47 -11.43 -9.17
CA PRO A 426 -11.69 -11.25 -7.74
C PRO A 426 -12.24 -12.48 -6.96
N PRO A 427 -13.27 -13.22 -7.43
CA PRO A 427 -13.77 -14.39 -6.68
C PRO A 427 -12.81 -15.58 -6.66
N GLN A 428 -11.79 -15.60 -7.54
CA GLN A 428 -10.74 -16.62 -7.56
C GLN A 428 -9.55 -16.24 -6.67
N ARG A 429 -9.44 -14.97 -6.26
CA ARG A 429 -8.34 -14.49 -5.43
C ARG A 429 -8.59 -14.87 -3.97
N THR A 430 -9.66 -14.37 -3.38
CA THR A 430 -9.96 -14.60 -1.97
C THR A 430 -11.45 -14.88 -1.75
N PRO A 431 -11.80 -15.83 -0.85
CA PRO A 431 -13.19 -16.09 -0.49
C PRO A 431 -13.83 -14.96 0.32
N THR A 432 -13.04 -13.98 0.79
CA THR A 432 -13.53 -12.85 1.58
C THR A 432 -14.21 -11.78 0.75
N LEU A 433 -13.91 -11.66 -0.54
CA LEU A 433 -14.50 -10.63 -1.40
C LEU A 433 -15.96 -10.97 -1.70
N ARG A 434 -16.83 -9.97 -1.55
CA ARG A 434 -18.25 -10.05 -1.89
C ARG A 434 -18.56 -9.21 -3.11
N SER A 435 -19.21 -9.79 -4.10
CA SER A 435 -19.74 -9.06 -5.26
C SER A 435 -20.94 -8.20 -4.86
N MET A 436 -21.02 -7.00 -5.41
CA MET A 436 -22.17 -6.10 -5.25
C MET A 436 -22.87 -5.89 -6.61
N PRO A 437 -24.23 -5.94 -6.67
CA PRO A 437 -25.14 -6.33 -5.60
C PRO A 437 -25.21 -7.86 -5.39
N ASN A 438 -24.79 -8.67 -6.37
CA ASN A 438 -24.76 -10.13 -6.31
C ASN A 438 -23.82 -10.70 -7.36
N GLU A 439 -23.52 -12.01 -7.29
CA GLU A 439 -22.52 -12.66 -8.15
C GLU A 439 -22.91 -12.68 -9.63
N LEU A 440 -24.21 -12.68 -9.94
CA LEU A 440 -24.72 -12.72 -11.31
C LEU A 440 -24.67 -11.34 -12.01
N ASN A 441 -24.66 -10.25 -11.23
CA ASN A 441 -24.68 -8.88 -11.75
C ASN A 441 -23.59 -8.02 -11.11
N ALA A 442 -22.45 -8.62 -10.77
CA ALA A 442 -21.38 -7.95 -10.02
C ALA A 442 -20.89 -6.71 -10.76
N THR A 443 -21.08 -5.54 -10.14
CA THR A 443 -20.61 -4.25 -10.65
C THR A 443 -19.29 -3.84 -10.00
N TYR A 444 -19.06 -4.26 -8.76
CA TYR A 444 -17.79 -4.16 -8.03
C TYR A 444 -17.71 -5.21 -6.93
N TRP A 445 -16.56 -5.28 -6.25
CA TRP A 445 -16.31 -6.19 -5.14
C TRP A 445 -16.02 -5.39 -3.88
N MET A 446 -16.29 -5.95 -2.71
CA MET A 446 -15.95 -5.32 -1.45
C MET A 446 -15.46 -6.32 -0.41
N TYR A 447 -14.66 -5.84 0.53
CA TYR A 447 -14.46 -6.54 1.79
C TYR A 447 -15.68 -6.34 2.69
N PRO A 448 -16.25 -7.40 3.28
CA PRO A 448 -17.33 -7.28 4.24
C PRO A 448 -16.84 -6.58 5.51
N TYR A 449 -17.72 -5.77 6.11
CA TYR A 449 -17.52 -5.13 7.41
C TYR A 449 -17.50 -6.13 8.57
#